data_AF-A0A8T5M7E4-F1
#
_entry.id   AF-A0A8T5M7E4-F1
#
_cell.length_a   1.000
_cell.length_b   1.000
_cell.length_c   1.000
_cell.angle_alpha   90.00
_cell.angle_beta   90.00
_cell.angle_gamma   90.00
#
_symmetry.space_group_name_H-M   'P 1'
#
loop_
_entity.id
_entity.type
_entity.pdbx_description
1 polymer ?
#
loop_
_entity_poly.entity_id
_entity_poly.type
_entity_poly.pdbx_seq_one_letter_code
_entity_poly.pdbx_strand_id
1 'polypeptide(L)' 'MRIKKSLKFAIPSVSPQGIWEIRYDLRAEVPGHFHALPLLGEAMYVPEIRANGAEIRLEVIDREDQ' A
#
# COMPACT_ATOMS: atom_id res chain seq x y z
N MET A 1 5.73 13.98 11.43
CA MET A 1 4.68 13.14 12.05
C MET A 1 4.57 11.85 11.21
N ARG A 2 4.75 10.64 11.76
CA ARG A 2 4.74 9.38 10.97
C ARG A 2 3.48 8.57 11.26
N ILE A 3 2.51 8.59 10.34
CA ILE A 3 1.29 7.78 10.47
C ILE A 3 1.62 6.35 10.00
N LYS A 4 1.59 5.37 10.91
CA LYS A 4 1.80 3.95 10.58
C LYS A 4 0.46 3.25 10.37
N LYS A 5 -0.24 3.54 9.27
CA LYS A 5 -1.39 2.73 8.85
C LYS A 5 -0.94 1.71 7.82
N SER A 6 -0.95 0.43 8.20
CA SER A 6 -0.64 -0.69 7.32
C SER A 6 -1.93 -1.39 6.90
N LEU A 7 -2.18 -1.48 5.60
CA LEU A 7 -3.29 -2.25 5.03
C LEU A 7 -2.77 -3.61 4.59
N LYS A 8 -3.36 -4.70 5.10
CA LYS A 8 -2.97 -6.07 4.78
C LYS A 8 -4.06 -6.71 3.92
N PHE A 9 -3.68 -7.23 2.77
CA PHE A 9 -4.55 -8.00 1.89
C PHE A 9 -4.09 -9.45 1.85
N ALA A 10 -5.01 -10.40 1.93
CA ALA A 10 -4.75 -11.82 1.73
C ALA A 10 -5.46 -12.28 0.46
N ILE A 11 -4.69 -12.79 -0.50
CA ILE A 11 -5.24 -13.33 -1.75
C ILE A 11 -5.15 -14.86 -1.67
N PRO A 12 -6.28 -15.59 -1.69
CA PRO A 12 -6.29 -17.04 -1.45
C PRO A 12 -5.71 -17.86 -2.61
N SER A 13 -5.74 -17.33 -3.84
CA SER A 13 -5.20 -18.00 -5.03
C SER A 13 -4.67 -16.95 -6.00
N VAL A 14 -3.35 -16.95 -6.19
CA VAL A 14 -2.69 -16.22 -7.27
C VAL A 14 -2.25 -17.24 -8.32
N SER A 15 -2.82 -17.16 -9.52
CA SER A 15 -2.30 -17.92 -10.67
C SER A 15 -0.92 -17.37 -11.02
N PRO A 16 0.09 -18.24 -11.25
CA PRO A 16 1.39 -17.82 -11.79
C PRO A 16 1.27 -17.17 -13.17
N GLN A 17 0.17 -17.44 -13.88
CA GLN A 17 -0.09 -17.00 -15.24
C GLN A 17 -1.22 -15.95 -15.21
N GLY A 18 -0.89 -14.70 -14.84
CA GLY A 18 -1.87 -13.61 -14.80
C GLY A 18 -1.37 -12.37 -14.08
N ILE A 19 -1.92 -11.20 -14.44
CA ILE A 19 -1.69 -9.93 -13.75
C ILE A 19 -2.83 -9.70 -12.76
N TRP A 20 -2.49 -9.36 -11.53
CA TRP A 20 -3.44 -9.12 -10.43
C TRP A 20 -3.45 -7.63 -10.09
N GLU A 21 -4.64 -7.05 -9.96
CA GLU A 21 -4.82 -5.64 -9.58
C GLU A 21 -5.62 -5.56 -8.27
N ILE A 22 -5.14 -4.76 -7.32
CA ILE A 22 -5.83 -4.45 -6.06
C ILE A 22 -6.10 -2.96 -6.05
N ARG A 23 -7.37 -2.55 -6.01
CA ARG A 23 -7.78 -1.15 -5.85
C ARG A 23 -8.34 -0.94 -4.45
N TYR A 24 -7.94 0.15 -3.81
CA TYR A 24 -8.43 0.55 -2.51
C TYR A 24 -8.51 2.07 -2.43
N ASP A 25 -9.56 2.57 -1.76
CA ASP A 25 -9.72 3.99 -1.47
C ASP A 25 -9.13 4.30 -0.09
N LEU A 26 -8.34 5.37 0.00
CA LEU A 26 -7.82 5.89 1.26
C LEU A 26 -8.35 7.31 1.49
N ARG A 27 -8.69 7.61 2.74
CA ARG A 27 -8.98 8.98 3.18
C ARG A 27 -7.81 9.51 3.99
N ALA A 28 -7.38 10.72 3.65
CA ALA A 28 -6.42 11.43 4.47
C ALA A 28 -7.09 11.97 5.74
N GLU A 29 -6.49 11.70 6.91
CA GLU A 29 -7.03 12.11 8.21
C GLU A 29 -6.49 13.44 8.70
N VAL A 30 -5.21 13.73 8.43
CA VAL A 30 -4.55 14.96 8.86
C VAL A 30 -3.73 15.53 7.69
N PRO A 31 -3.71 16.86 7.49
CA PRO A 31 -2.91 17.49 6.46
C PRO A 31 -1.41 17.33 6.77
N GLY A 32 -0.59 17.17 5.73
CA GLY A 32 0.86 17.05 5.85
C GLY A 32 1.53 16.13 4.83
N HIS A 33 2.85 15.98 5.01
CA HIS A 33 3.70 15.13 4.17
C HIS A 33 3.79 13.72 4.77
N PHE A 34 3.47 12.70 3.98
CA PHE A 34 3.47 11.31 4.40
C PHE A 34 4.37 10.44 3.52
N HIS A 35 5.10 9.55 4.19
CA HIS A 35 5.83 8.46 3.55
C HIS A 35 4.98 7.21 3.69
N ALA A 36 4.43 6.75 2.55
CA ALA A 36 3.78 5.46 2.49
C ALA A 36 4.87 4.39 2.35
N LEU A 37 4.94 3.51 3.34
CA LEU A 37 5.86 2.38 3.31
C LEU A 37 5.65 1.56 2.02
N PRO A 38 6.74 1.02 1.46
CA PRO A 38 6.65 0.18 0.27
C PRO A 38 5.71 -1.00 0.50
N LEU A 39 4.98 -1.37 -0.55
CA LEU A 39 4.16 -2.57 -0.56
C LEU A 39 5.04 -3.80 -0.33
N LEU A 40 4.72 -4.65 0.64
CA LEU A 40 5.38 -5.93 0.85
C LEU A 40 4.43 -7.04 0.40
N GLY A 41 4.82 -7.81 -0.61
CA GLY A 41 4.13 -9.00 -1.09
C GLY A 41 4.87 -10.26 -0.67
N GLU A 42 4.18 -11.18 -0.01
CA GLU A 42 4.70 -12.48 0.41
C GLU A 42 3.70 -13.59 0.04
N ALA A 43 4.20 -14.73 -0.45
CA ALA A 43 3.35 -15.89 -0.66
C ALA A 43 3.25 -16.69 0.65
N MET A 44 2.03 -16.87 1.15
CA MET A 44 1.77 -17.48 2.47
C MET A 44 2.40 -18.88 2.65
N TYR A 45 2.50 -19.67 1.58
CA TYR A 45 3.00 -21.05 1.62
C TYR A 45 4.39 -21.22 1.00
N VAL A 46 4.94 -20.19 0.35
CA VAL A 46 6.25 -20.22 -0.32
C VAL A 46 7.03 -18.96 0.09
N PRO A 47 7.75 -18.98 1.22
CA PRO A 47 8.37 -17.79 1.80
C PRO A 47 9.55 -17.23 0.98
N GLU A 48 10.01 -17.97 -0.02
CA GLU A 48 11.02 -17.56 -1.01
C GLU A 48 10.47 -16.54 -2.01
N ILE A 49 9.16 -16.54 -2.25
CA ILE A 49 8.50 -15.57 -3.14
C ILE A 49 8.22 -14.30 -2.33
N ARG A 50 9.05 -13.29 -2.55
CA ARG A 50 8.94 -11.95 -1.95
C ARG A 50 8.95 -10.89 -3.03
N ALA A 51 8.05 -9.91 -2.89
CA ALA A 51 7.99 -8.73 -3.73
C ALA A 51 8.02 -7.49 -2.83
N ASN A 52 8.88 -6.53 -3.17
CA ASN A 52 8.91 -5.22 -2.53
C ASN A 52 8.51 -4.17 -3.57
N GLY A 53 7.50 -3.37 -3.25
CA GLY A 53 7.11 -2.20 -4.03
C GLY A 53 8.01 -1.00 -3.74
N ALA A 54 7.85 0.06 -4.51
CA ALA A 54 8.52 1.34 -4.24
C ALA A 54 7.84 2.07 -3.07
N GLU A 55 8.62 2.88 -2.34
CA GLU A 55 8.07 3.85 -1.38
C GLU A 55 7.32 4.94 -2.15
N ILE A 56 6.16 5.35 -1.64
CA ILE A 56 5.36 6.44 -2.22
C ILE A 56 5.40 7.62 -1.26
N ARG A 57 5.72 8.81 -1.78
CA ARG A 57 5.62 10.08 -1.06
C ARG A 57 4.30 10.74 -1.42
N LEU A 58 3.48 11.00 -0.41
CA LEU A 58 2.14 11.60 -0.56
C LEU A 58 2.12 12.94 0.17
N GLU A 59 1.62 13.96 -0.50
CA GLU A 59 1.30 15.25 0.09
C GLU A 59 -0.21 15.35 0.24
N VAL A 60 -0.68 15.53 1.48
CA VAL A 60 -2.10 15.76 1.77
C VAL A 60 -2.30 17.25 1.98
N ILE A 61 -2.99 17.87 1.03
CA ILE A 61 -3.47 19.25 1.13
C ILE A 61 -4.80 19.29 1.89
N ASP A 62 -5.01 20.35 2.67
CA ASP A 62 -6.29 20.58 3.34
C ASP A 62 -7.35 21.05 2.34
N ARG A 63 -8.62 20.75 2.62
CA ARG A 63 -9.73 21.06 1.72
C ARG A 63 -10.16 22.53 1.80
N GLU A 64 -9.68 23.28 2.79
CA GLU A 64 -9.98 24.71 2.97
C GLU A 64 -9.08 25.65 2.13
N ASP A 65 -8.10 25.12 1.39
CA ASP A 65 -7.16 25.89 0.55
C ASP A 65 -7.46 25.81 -0.97
N GLN A 66 -8.72 25.52 -1.37
CA GLN A 66 -9.18 25.56 -2.77
C GLN A 66 -10.16 26.71 -3.04
#